data_AF-A0A7W0FVG5-F1
#
_entry.id   AF-A0A7W0FVG5-F1
#
_cell.length_a   1.000
_cell.length_b   1.000
_cell.length_c   1.000
_cell.angle_alpha   90.00
_cell.angle_beta   90.00
_cell.angle_gamma   90.00
#
_symmetry.space_group_name_H-M   'P 1'
#
loop_
_entity.id
_entity.type
_entity.pdbx_description
1 polymer ?
#
loop_
_entity_poly.entity_id
_entity_poly.type
_entity_poly.pdbx_seq_one_letter_code
_entity_poly.pdbx_strand_id
1 'polypeptide(L)'
;MIFSLFAFFLPLLAFSESFEVKPNKQVENLQSLLASMPIEDKYELESLFRLLIADGDFAYTLFGDKPVSCSDFFVDFEKLGFFLNQSSFDLLSAAHKGLVVWEKYKPFFESSPFNLVSYSTQDYDWIGFVLYHKEKVKTLYEKHQPLMKDVFRNAKNLAQLICTPTNESIKFINDENSYHEALGLLLGYDEASVQKFREGYDLMDALAMGPFALDGLNSKKTEGVLQRLDKKLAHSDHFGCKKFSRTDIIERLNRLSNSKPVRLSQRDEALSPIRIPGYGANEGEPEVILRQEGYDKVRGRITEILFSENFLEIILTRLQS
;
A
#
# COMPACT_ATOMS: atom_id res chain seq x y z
N MET A 1 -13.24 3.05 10.40
CA MET A 1 -11.99 3.57 9.81
C MET A 1 -12.39 4.35 8.57
N ILE A 2 -12.32 5.68 8.67
CA ILE A 2 -13.00 6.63 7.78
C ILE A 2 -12.01 7.09 6.71
N PHE A 3 -12.25 6.78 5.44
CA PHE A 3 -11.65 7.50 4.32
C PHE A 3 -12.56 8.69 3.99
N SER A 4 -12.24 9.85 4.56
CA SER A 4 -12.77 11.14 4.12
C SER A 4 -11.64 11.84 3.36
N LEU A 5 -11.80 11.97 2.05
CA LEU A 5 -10.90 12.69 1.16
C LEU A 5 -11.52 14.06 0.87
N PHE A 6 -10.93 15.12 1.42
CA PHE A 6 -11.15 16.48 0.94
C PHE A 6 -10.12 16.80 -0.13
N ALA A 7 -10.60 17.41 -1.22
CA ALA A 7 -9.83 17.84 -2.36
C ALA A 7 -9.54 19.33 -2.27
N PHE A 8 -8.29 19.77 -2.28
CA PHE A 8 -7.93 21.11 -2.76
C PHE A 8 -6.54 21.13 -3.43
N PHE A 9 -6.56 21.43 -4.74
CA PHE A 9 -5.60 22.12 -5.63
C PHE A 9 -4.08 21.86 -5.58
N LEU A 10 -3.57 21.45 -6.76
CA LEU A 10 -2.20 21.64 -7.24
C LEU A 10 -1.76 23.12 -7.17
N PRO A 11 -0.50 23.37 -6.79
CA PRO A 11 0.51 23.57 -7.83
C PRO A 11 1.82 22.80 -7.59
N LEU A 12 2.40 22.38 -8.72
CA LEU A 12 3.80 22.06 -9.00
C LEU A 12 4.85 22.39 -7.91
N LEU A 13 5.36 21.35 -7.27
CA LEU A 13 6.78 21.19 -6.90
C LEU A 13 7.11 19.75 -7.37
N ALA A 14 7.69 19.44 -8.53
CA ALA A 14 8.72 20.15 -9.28
C ALA A 14 9.90 20.59 -8.41
N PHE A 15 10.26 19.76 -7.42
CA PHE A 15 11.61 19.67 -6.88
C PHE A 15 12.03 18.19 -6.81
N SER A 16 12.04 17.53 -7.96
CA SER A 16 13.31 16.96 -8.39
C SER A 16 13.64 17.64 -9.71
N GLU A 17 14.46 18.69 -9.64
CA GLU A 17 15.46 18.79 -10.68
C GLU A 17 16.14 17.43 -10.65
N SER A 18 15.82 16.60 -11.64
CA SER A 18 16.65 15.50 -12.04
C SER A 18 18.00 16.12 -12.33
N PHE A 19 18.84 16.24 -11.30
CA PHE A 19 20.27 16.31 -11.50
C PHE A 19 20.55 15.13 -12.43
N GLU A 20 20.90 15.42 -13.68
CA GLU A 20 21.61 14.48 -14.52
C GLU A 20 22.95 14.21 -13.81
N VAL A 21 22.90 13.43 -12.75
CA VAL A 21 24.06 12.78 -12.18
C VAL A 21 24.51 11.85 -13.28
N LYS A 22 25.52 12.29 -14.03
CA LYS A 22 26.17 11.43 -15.03
C LYS A 22 26.44 10.09 -14.36
N PRO A 23 25.92 8.96 -14.90
CA PRO A 23 26.11 7.64 -14.31
C PRO A 23 27.56 7.25 -14.51
N ASN A 24 28.42 7.76 -13.65
CA ASN A 24 29.83 7.46 -13.65
C ASN A 24 30.31 7.36 -12.20
N LYS A 25 29.67 6.47 -11.45
CA LYS A 25 30.24 5.95 -10.22
C LYS A 25 30.22 4.43 -10.30
N GLN A 26 31.41 3.86 -10.27
CA GLN A 26 31.63 2.48 -9.85
C GLN A 26 30.71 2.23 -8.66
N VAL A 27 30.04 1.07 -8.63
CA VAL A 27 29.25 0.61 -7.49
C VAL A 27 30.15 0.73 -6.26
N GLU A 28 29.98 1.81 -5.49
CA GLU A 28 30.76 2.01 -4.29
C GLU A 28 30.44 0.83 -3.38
N ASN A 29 31.49 0.21 -2.84
CA ASN A 29 31.32 -0.88 -1.89
C ASN A 29 30.47 -0.34 -0.72
N LEU A 30 29.32 -0.96 -0.44
CA LEU A 30 28.41 -0.57 0.64
C LEU A 30 29.13 -0.39 1.97
N GLN A 31 30.17 -1.19 2.23
CA GLN A 31 31.00 -1.07 3.43
C GLN A 31 31.74 0.27 3.51
N SER A 32 32.22 0.77 2.37
CA SER A 32 32.85 2.10 2.29
C SER A 32 31.82 3.21 2.50
N LEU A 33 30.62 3.04 1.96
CA LEU A 33 29.52 3.99 2.18
C LEU A 33 29.13 4.03 3.66
N LEU A 34 28.92 2.87 4.28
CA LEU A 34 28.62 2.75 5.71
C LEU A 34 29.78 3.27 6.56
N ALA A 35 31.04 2.98 6.25
CA ALA A 35 32.18 3.47 7.02
C ALA A 35 32.31 5.01 6.98
N SER A 36 31.93 5.64 5.86
CA SER A 36 32.01 7.09 5.67
C SER A 36 30.76 7.87 6.08
N MET A 37 29.63 7.19 6.29
CA MET A 37 28.38 7.81 6.72
C MET A 37 28.51 8.39 8.15
N PRO A 38 28.10 9.66 8.39
CA PRO A 38 28.01 10.22 9.74
C PRO A 38 27.17 9.34 10.67
N ILE A 39 27.49 9.33 11.97
CA ILE A 39 26.80 8.48 12.94
C ILE A 39 25.32 8.88 13.08
N GLU A 40 25.02 10.18 12.97
CA GLU A 40 23.67 10.72 13.01
C GLU A 40 22.84 10.24 11.83
N ASP A 41 23.42 10.29 10.62
CA ASP A 41 22.77 9.80 9.40
C ASP A 41 22.46 8.30 9.49
N LYS A 42 23.39 7.50 10.01
CA LYS A 42 23.15 6.06 10.26
C LYS A 42 21.97 5.84 11.19
N TYR A 43 21.93 6.58 12.29
CA TYR A 43 20.90 6.43 13.31
C TYR A 43 19.51 6.80 12.78
N GLU A 44 19.39 7.92 12.06
CA GLU A 44 18.11 8.38 11.49
C GLU A 44 17.63 7.44 10.38
N LEU A 45 18.56 6.96 9.53
CA LEU A 45 18.24 6.02 8.46
C LEU A 45 17.85 4.64 9.00
N GLU A 46 18.56 4.15 10.01
CA GLU A 46 18.20 2.93 10.74
C GLU A 46 16.82 3.05 11.38
N SER A 47 16.55 4.18 12.05
CA SER A 47 15.25 4.44 12.69
C SER A 47 14.10 4.40 11.69
N LEU A 48 14.27 5.03 10.51
CA LEU A 48 13.29 4.94 9.42
C LEU A 48 13.07 3.50 8.96
N PHE A 49 14.15 2.75 8.67
CA PHE A 49 13.98 1.39 8.18
C PHE A 49 13.39 0.45 9.22
N ARG A 50 13.68 0.65 10.51
CA ARG A 50 13.02 -0.09 11.59
C ARG A 50 11.52 0.16 11.61
N LEU A 51 11.13 1.42 11.46
CA LEU A 51 9.74 1.82 11.36
C LEU A 51 9.04 1.16 10.16
N LEU A 52 9.65 1.22 8.98
CA LEU A 52 9.10 0.61 7.77
C LEU A 52 9.01 -0.93 7.89
N ILE A 53 10.06 -1.57 8.40
CA ILE A 53 10.07 -3.04 8.59
C ILE A 53 9.00 -3.49 9.59
N ALA A 54 8.73 -2.72 10.64
CA ALA A 54 7.73 -3.04 11.65
C ALA A 54 6.28 -3.06 11.10
N ASP A 55 6.00 -2.34 10.01
CA ASP A 55 4.71 -2.39 9.31
C ASP A 55 4.43 -3.77 8.66
N GLY A 56 5.47 -4.59 8.46
CA GLY A 56 5.39 -5.97 7.98
C GLY A 56 5.28 -6.09 6.47
N ASP A 57 4.44 -5.28 5.83
CA ASP A 57 4.27 -5.28 4.37
C ASP A 57 5.52 -4.85 3.61
N PHE A 58 6.21 -3.83 4.12
CA PHE A 58 7.51 -3.40 3.60
C PHE A 58 8.54 -4.53 3.68
N ALA A 59 8.62 -5.17 4.84
CA ALA A 59 9.56 -6.26 5.07
C ALA A 59 9.26 -7.47 4.18
N TYR A 60 7.99 -7.80 3.97
CA TYR A 60 7.59 -8.90 3.09
C TYR A 60 7.83 -8.59 1.60
N THR A 61 7.82 -7.32 1.20
CA THR A 61 8.26 -6.91 -0.14
C THR A 61 9.78 -7.06 -0.30
N LEU A 62 10.53 -6.63 0.72
CA LEU A 62 12.00 -6.64 0.69
C LEU A 62 12.58 -8.08 0.76
N PHE A 63 12.00 -8.94 1.59
CA PHE A 63 12.53 -10.28 1.89
C PHE A 63 11.65 -11.44 1.40
N GLY A 64 10.41 -11.18 1.03
CA GLY A 64 9.43 -12.18 0.60
C GLY A 64 9.04 -12.02 -0.86
N ASP A 65 7.81 -12.42 -1.20
CA ASP A 65 7.32 -12.53 -2.57
C ASP A 65 6.38 -11.40 -3.00
N LYS A 66 6.08 -10.46 -2.10
CA LYS A 66 5.19 -9.33 -2.39
C LYS A 66 5.83 -8.39 -3.44
N PRO A 67 5.09 -7.97 -4.50
CA PRO A 67 5.63 -7.06 -5.50
C PRO A 67 5.76 -5.61 -5.02
N VAL A 68 4.74 -5.12 -4.29
CA VAL A 68 4.63 -3.73 -3.81
C VAL A 68 4.17 -3.70 -2.36
N SER A 69 4.68 -2.74 -1.60
CA SER A 69 4.15 -2.32 -0.30
C SER A 69 3.97 -0.81 -0.26
N CYS A 70 2.98 -0.38 0.50
CA CYS A 70 2.72 1.01 0.84
C CYS A 70 2.70 1.12 2.37
N SER A 71 3.45 2.06 2.92
CA SER A 71 3.48 2.34 4.35
C SER A 71 3.20 3.82 4.56
N ASP A 72 2.05 4.12 5.16
CA ASP A 72 1.51 5.47 5.27
C ASP A 72 1.45 5.92 6.73
N PHE A 73 2.02 7.08 7.01
CA PHE A 73 2.03 7.74 8.30
C PHE A 73 1.11 8.95 8.23
N PHE A 74 -0.04 8.86 8.88
CA PHE A 74 -1.04 9.92 8.92
C PHE A 74 -1.04 10.63 10.28
N VAL A 75 -1.08 11.96 10.23
CA VAL A 75 -1.26 12.84 11.38
C VAL A 75 -2.39 13.81 11.07
N ASP A 76 -3.53 13.62 11.75
CA ASP A 76 -4.71 14.47 11.61
C ASP A 76 -4.59 15.70 12.50
N PHE A 77 -3.82 16.72 12.11
CA PHE A 77 -3.55 17.88 12.98
C PHE A 77 -4.85 18.59 13.43
N GLU A 78 -5.89 18.58 12.59
CA GLU A 78 -7.19 19.18 12.91
C GLU A 78 -7.99 18.39 13.94
N LYS A 79 -8.05 17.05 13.82
CA LYS A 79 -8.75 16.20 14.82
C LYS A 79 -7.92 15.93 16.06
N LEU A 80 -6.60 16.17 16.03
CA LEU A 80 -5.69 15.83 17.12
C LEU A 80 -5.81 16.73 18.36
N GLY A 81 -6.31 17.97 18.23
CA GLY A 81 -6.55 18.87 19.37
C GLY A 81 -5.40 18.88 20.40
N PHE A 82 -5.72 18.95 21.70
CA PHE A 82 -4.75 18.86 22.81
C PHE A 82 -4.25 17.44 23.13
N PHE A 83 -4.70 16.40 22.42
CA PHE A 83 -4.41 15.00 22.73
C PHE A 83 -3.33 14.38 21.84
N LEU A 84 -2.38 15.19 21.36
CA LEU A 84 -1.14 14.66 20.81
C LEU A 84 -0.47 13.79 21.88
N ASN A 85 -0.50 12.47 21.69
CA ASN A 85 0.45 11.64 22.39
C ASN A 85 1.83 11.94 21.76
N GLN A 86 2.83 12.17 22.61
CA GLN A 86 4.20 12.46 22.18
C GLN A 86 4.70 11.40 21.18
N SER A 87 4.26 10.16 21.32
CA SER A 87 4.63 9.04 20.46
C SER A 87 4.28 9.21 18.97
N SER A 88 3.12 9.78 18.63
CA SER A 88 2.76 10.00 17.22
C SER A 88 3.65 11.06 16.58
N PHE A 89 4.00 12.10 17.34
CA PHE A 89 4.91 13.14 16.88
C PHE A 89 6.34 12.61 16.74
N ASP A 90 6.80 11.81 17.70
CA ASP A 90 8.11 11.17 17.63
C ASP A 90 8.21 10.24 16.42
N LEU A 91 7.14 9.49 16.11
CA LEU A 91 7.06 8.62 14.93
C LEU A 91 7.18 9.41 13.62
N LEU A 92 6.39 10.47 13.48
CA LEU A 92 6.42 11.33 12.28
C LEU A 92 7.77 12.02 12.16
N SER A 93 8.31 12.52 13.27
CA SER A 93 9.64 13.15 13.28
C SER A 93 10.73 12.16 12.87
N ALA A 94 10.69 10.92 13.35
CA ALA A 94 11.65 9.89 12.97
C ALA A 94 11.52 9.54 11.48
N ALA A 95 10.28 9.37 10.98
CA ALA A 95 10.02 9.13 9.57
C ALA A 95 10.54 10.26 8.68
N HIS A 96 10.27 11.52 9.04
CA HIS A 96 10.71 12.69 8.30
C HIS A 96 12.24 12.85 8.29
N LYS A 97 12.90 12.74 9.45
CA LYS A 97 14.35 12.86 9.54
C LYS A 97 15.06 11.77 8.75
N GLY A 98 14.62 10.52 8.91
CA GLY A 98 15.18 9.41 8.14
C GLY A 98 14.88 9.53 6.65
N LEU A 99 13.75 10.12 6.24
CA LEU A 99 13.46 10.42 4.84
C LEU A 99 14.46 11.43 4.25
N VAL A 100 14.75 12.52 4.96
CA VAL A 100 15.74 13.51 4.53
C VAL A 100 17.11 12.85 4.33
N VAL A 101 17.50 11.97 5.24
CA VAL A 101 18.75 11.20 5.11
C VAL A 101 18.66 10.19 3.96
N TRP A 102 17.54 9.50 3.78
CA TRP A 102 17.36 8.56 2.67
C TRP A 102 17.55 9.25 1.32
N GLU A 103 16.93 10.40 1.09
CA GLU A 103 17.07 11.12 -0.19
C GLU A 103 18.53 11.54 -0.47
N LYS A 104 19.33 11.83 0.57
CA LYS A 104 20.78 12.08 0.43
C LYS A 104 21.55 10.86 -0.08
N TYR A 105 21.16 9.65 0.34
CA TYR A 105 21.86 8.39 0.02
C TYR A 105 21.19 7.56 -1.09
N LYS A 106 19.99 7.93 -1.52
CA LYS A 106 19.22 7.25 -2.57
C LYS A 106 19.97 7.07 -3.90
N PRO A 107 20.83 8.02 -4.37
CA PRO A 107 21.58 7.82 -5.61
C PRO A 107 22.49 6.57 -5.61
N PHE A 108 22.92 6.08 -4.45
CA PHE A 108 23.72 4.86 -4.33
C PHE A 108 22.92 3.57 -4.61
N PHE A 109 21.59 3.67 -4.71
CA PHE A 109 20.67 2.54 -4.89
C PHE A 109 19.88 2.63 -6.20
N GLU A 110 20.24 3.48 -7.16
CA GLU A 110 19.48 3.62 -8.42
C GLU A 110 19.41 2.32 -9.25
N SER A 111 20.49 1.53 -9.25
CA SER A 111 20.58 0.23 -9.91
C SER A 111 19.94 -0.91 -9.11
N SER A 112 19.37 -0.63 -7.95
CA SER A 112 18.66 -1.59 -7.11
C SER A 112 17.55 -2.32 -7.88
N PRO A 113 17.29 -3.61 -7.64
CA PRO A 113 16.06 -4.25 -8.10
C PRO A 113 14.81 -3.70 -7.42
N PHE A 114 14.97 -2.96 -6.33
CA PHE A 114 13.92 -2.24 -5.63
C PHE A 114 13.88 -0.78 -6.04
N ASN A 115 12.73 -0.15 -5.83
CA ASN A 115 12.60 1.30 -5.84
C ASN A 115 11.79 1.71 -4.62
N LEU A 116 12.37 2.58 -3.80
CA LEU A 116 11.73 3.17 -2.64
C LEU A 116 11.41 4.63 -2.97
N VAL A 117 10.11 4.89 -3.11
CA VAL A 117 9.57 6.21 -3.41
C VAL A 117 8.86 6.73 -2.18
N SER A 118 9.17 7.96 -1.80
CA SER A 118 8.48 8.69 -0.75
C SER A 118 7.45 9.61 -1.38
N TYR A 119 6.37 9.87 -0.64
CA TYR A 119 5.39 10.88 -1.00
C TYR A 119 4.87 11.59 0.25
N SER A 120 4.40 12.81 0.08
CA SER A 120 3.75 13.56 1.16
C SER A 120 2.65 14.45 0.60
N THR A 121 1.64 14.72 1.43
CA THR A 121 0.64 15.74 1.12
C THR A 121 1.25 17.13 1.32
N GLN A 122 0.69 18.16 0.67
CA GLN A 122 1.22 19.53 0.77
C GLN A 122 1.14 20.10 2.18
N ASP A 123 0.14 19.69 2.95
CA ASP A 123 -0.05 20.02 4.36
C ASP A 123 0.82 19.15 5.31
N TYR A 124 1.52 18.15 4.78
CA TYR A 124 2.31 17.16 5.53
C TYR A 124 1.49 16.34 6.54
N ASP A 125 0.17 16.32 6.40
CA ASP A 125 -0.70 15.43 7.17
C ASP A 125 -0.37 13.96 6.88
N TRP A 126 0.18 13.67 5.71
CA TRP A 126 0.58 12.33 5.28
C TRP A 126 2.03 12.32 4.84
N ILE A 127 2.78 11.35 5.34
CA ILE A 127 4.05 10.91 4.76
C ILE A 127 3.89 9.43 4.44
N GLY A 128 4.10 9.07 3.18
CA GLY A 128 3.96 7.70 2.72
C GLY A 128 5.21 7.21 2.00
N PHE A 129 5.36 5.89 1.99
CA PHE A 129 6.47 5.21 1.34
C PHE A 129 5.92 4.07 0.50
N VAL A 130 6.40 3.97 -0.74
CA VAL A 130 6.11 2.87 -1.64
C VAL A 130 7.41 2.17 -1.95
N LEU A 131 7.53 0.91 -1.53
CA LEU A 131 8.61 0.02 -1.94
C LEU A 131 8.06 -0.95 -2.96
N TYR A 132 8.72 -1.06 -4.11
CA TYR A 132 8.38 -2.09 -5.07
C TYR A 132 9.61 -2.78 -5.67
N HIS A 133 9.45 -4.06 -5.98
CA HIS A 133 10.46 -4.87 -6.65
C HIS A 133 10.24 -4.83 -8.17
N LYS A 134 11.15 -4.19 -8.90
CA LYS A 134 11.06 -3.89 -10.35
C LYS A 134 10.70 -5.13 -11.18
N GLU A 135 11.44 -6.23 -11.04
CA GLU A 135 11.20 -7.46 -11.82
C GLU A 135 9.89 -8.19 -11.46
N LYS A 136 9.48 -8.19 -10.19
CA LYS A 136 8.20 -8.81 -9.78
C LYS A 136 7.01 -8.01 -10.30
N VAL A 137 7.07 -6.69 -10.19
CA VAL A 137 6.07 -5.79 -10.78
C VAL A 137 6.02 -5.98 -12.28
N LYS A 138 7.16 -6.07 -12.97
CA LYS A 138 7.21 -6.31 -14.42
C LYS A 138 6.57 -7.65 -14.80
N THR A 139 6.95 -8.74 -14.14
CA THR A 139 6.36 -10.07 -14.35
C THR A 139 4.84 -10.05 -14.16
N LEU A 140 4.36 -9.40 -13.09
CA LEU A 140 2.94 -9.27 -12.82
C LEU A 140 2.23 -8.41 -13.89
N TYR A 141 2.87 -7.32 -14.31
CA TYR A 141 2.36 -6.44 -15.36
C TYR A 141 2.20 -7.20 -16.68
N GLU A 142 3.18 -8.01 -17.05
CA GLU A 142 3.15 -8.83 -18.27
C GLU A 142 2.07 -9.91 -18.19
N LYS A 143 1.93 -10.58 -17.03
CA LYS A 143 0.88 -11.58 -16.80
C LYS A 143 -0.53 -11.00 -16.92
N HIS A 144 -0.74 -9.77 -16.44
CA HIS A 144 -2.04 -9.09 -16.41
C HIS A 144 -2.10 -7.89 -17.37
N GLN A 145 -1.39 -7.98 -18.50
CA GLN A 145 -1.14 -6.85 -19.38
C GLN A 145 -2.40 -6.09 -19.85
N PRO A 146 -3.53 -6.74 -20.21
CA PRO A 146 -4.74 -6.02 -20.59
C PRO A 146 -5.25 -5.08 -19.50
N LEU A 147 -5.41 -5.58 -18.27
CA LEU A 147 -5.86 -4.81 -17.10
C LEU A 147 -4.84 -3.73 -16.74
N MET A 148 -3.56 -4.10 -16.65
CA MET A 148 -2.50 -3.21 -16.21
C MET A 148 -2.26 -2.06 -17.20
N LYS A 149 -2.41 -2.31 -18.50
CA LYS A 149 -2.32 -1.27 -19.54
C LYS A 149 -3.52 -0.34 -19.54
N ASP A 150 -4.72 -0.85 -19.23
CA ASP A 150 -5.90 -0.01 -19.11
C ASP A 150 -5.78 0.97 -17.93
N VAL A 151 -5.34 0.46 -16.77
CA VAL A 151 -5.24 1.24 -15.53
C VAL A 151 -4.00 2.12 -15.49
N PHE A 152 -2.81 1.54 -15.70
CA PHE A 152 -1.53 2.24 -15.49
C PHE A 152 -0.89 2.75 -16.78
N ARG A 153 -1.42 2.39 -17.96
CA ARG A 153 -0.90 2.68 -19.31
C ARG A 153 0.44 2.01 -19.62
N ASN A 154 1.43 2.15 -18.75
CA ASN A 154 2.73 1.49 -18.85
C ASN A 154 3.34 1.27 -17.44
N ALA A 155 4.32 0.36 -17.35
CA ALA A 155 4.97 0.02 -16.08
C ALA A 155 5.80 1.17 -15.47
N LYS A 156 6.24 2.16 -16.26
CA LYS A 156 7.00 3.32 -15.75
C LYS A 156 6.10 4.28 -14.96
N ASN A 157 4.83 4.38 -15.32
CA ASN A 157 3.84 5.25 -14.66
C ASN A 157 3.35 4.67 -13.34
N LEU A 158 3.65 3.41 -13.04
CA LEU A 158 3.15 2.70 -11.86
C LEU A 158 3.55 3.39 -10.56
N ALA A 159 4.83 3.79 -10.44
CA ALA A 159 5.30 4.52 -9.27
C ALA A 159 4.55 5.85 -9.08
N GLN A 160 4.34 6.61 -10.16
CA GLN A 160 3.62 7.88 -10.12
C GLN A 160 2.15 7.66 -9.69
N LEU A 161 1.47 6.66 -10.24
CA LEU A 161 0.06 6.40 -9.97
C LEU A 161 -0.17 5.85 -8.56
N ILE A 162 0.78 5.08 -8.01
CA ILE A 162 0.68 4.58 -6.63
C ILE A 162 1.05 5.68 -5.61
N CYS A 163 2.08 6.50 -5.89
CA CYS A 163 2.59 7.49 -4.93
C CYS A 163 1.82 8.82 -4.95
N THR A 164 1.14 9.12 -6.05
CA THR A 164 0.32 10.34 -6.18
C THR A 164 -1.05 10.00 -6.74
N PRO A 165 -1.89 9.26 -5.98
CA PRO A 165 -3.28 9.07 -6.34
C PRO A 165 -4.04 10.39 -6.11
N THR A 166 -3.77 11.38 -6.95
CA THR A 166 -4.61 12.57 -7.03
C THR A 166 -6.00 12.18 -7.54
N ASN A 167 -7.04 12.90 -7.14
CA ASN A 167 -8.35 12.72 -7.74
C ASN A 167 -8.31 12.91 -9.27
N GLU A 168 -7.35 13.66 -9.82
CA GLU A 168 -7.15 13.79 -11.26
C GLU A 168 -6.54 12.52 -11.87
N SER A 169 -5.51 11.94 -11.27
CA SER A 169 -4.95 10.65 -11.68
C SER A 169 -5.97 9.51 -11.60
N ILE A 170 -6.87 9.54 -10.60
CA ILE A 170 -7.97 8.58 -10.49
C ILE A 170 -9.08 8.90 -11.49
N LYS A 171 -9.39 10.17 -11.78
CA LYS A 171 -10.33 10.57 -12.85
C LYS A 171 -9.87 10.13 -14.24
N PHE A 172 -8.55 9.97 -14.46
CA PHE A 172 -8.03 9.38 -15.70
C PHE A 172 -8.26 7.87 -15.80
N ILE A 173 -8.64 7.21 -14.70
CA ILE A 173 -9.03 5.83 -14.68
C ILE A 173 -10.54 5.80 -14.93
N ASN A 174 -10.90 5.44 -16.16
CA ASN A 174 -12.30 5.38 -16.58
C ASN A 174 -13.14 4.36 -15.78
N ASP A 175 -12.48 3.48 -15.00
CA ASP A 175 -13.11 2.45 -14.18
C ASP A 175 -12.37 2.25 -12.83
N GLU A 176 -12.91 2.85 -11.76
CA GLU A 176 -12.40 2.72 -10.37
C GLU A 176 -12.26 1.25 -9.93
N ASN A 177 -13.13 0.36 -10.42
CA ASN A 177 -13.06 -1.06 -10.08
C ASN A 177 -11.83 -1.72 -10.69
N SER A 178 -11.52 -1.41 -11.95
CA SER A 178 -10.32 -1.92 -12.61
C SER A 178 -9.05 -1.40 -11.92
N TYR A 179 -9.05 -0.16 -11.42
CA TYR A 179 -7.94 0.35 -10.61
C TYR A 179 -7.72 -0.48 -9.35
N HIS A 180 -8.76 -0.69 -8.55
CA HIS A 180 -8.65 -1.47 -7.34
C HIS A 180 -8.26 -2.93 -7.60
N GLU A 181 -8.72 -3.50 -8.73
CA GLU A 181 -8.31 -4.83 -9.17
C GLU A 181 -6.80 -4.89 -9.42
N ALA A 182 -6.29 -3.97 -10.24
CA ALA A 182 -4.89 -3.92 -10.61
C ALA A 182 -4.00 -3.59 -9.40
N LEU A 183 -4.43 -2.67 -8.52
CA LEU A 183 -3.74 -2.35 -7.27
C LEU A 183 -3.72 -3.55 -6.32
N GLY A 184 -4.81 -4.30 -6.22
CA GLY A 184 -4.87 -5.50 -5.38
C GLY A 184 -3.83 -6.53 -5.80
N LEU A 185 -3.71 -6.80 -7.11
CA LEU A 185 -2.68 -7.68 -7.65
C LEU A 185 -1.26 -7.18 -7.32
N LEU A 186 -1.01 -5.87 -7.43
CA LEU A 186 0.30 -5.27 -7.12
C LEU A 186 0.67 -5.36 -5.64
N LEU A 187 -0.31 -5.19 -4.76
CA LEU A 187 -0.20 -5.45 -3.33
C LEU A 187 -0.11 -6.95 -3.02
N GLY A 188 0.01 -7.79 -4.04
CA GLY A 188 0.30 -9.19 -3.94
C GLY A 188 -0.92 -10.04 -3.64
N TYR A 189 -2.16 -9.54 -3.70
CA TYR A 189 -3.37 -10.37 -3.57
C TYR A 189 -3.54 -11.31 -4.77
N ASP A 190 -4.16 -12.46 -4.56
CA ASP A 190 -4.44 -13.43 -5.63
C ASP A 190 -5.66 -12.99 -6.44
N GLU A 191 -5.77 -13.52 -7.66
CA GLU A 191 -6.84 -13.18 -8.60
C GLU A 191 -8.22 -13.46 -8.01
N ALA A 192 -8.38 -14.55 -7.26
CA ALA A 192 -9.67 -14.91 -6.66
C ALA A 192 -10.10 -13.91 -5.59
N SER A 193 -9.19 -13.50 -4.71
CA SER A 193 -9.40 -12.50 -3.66
C SER A 193 -9.71 -11.14 -4.25
N VAL A 194 -8.97 -10.72 -5.27
CA VAL A 194 -9.21 -9.47 -5.97
C VAL A 194 -10.57 -9.49 -6.68
N GLN A 195 -10.94 -10.59 -7.34
CA GLN A 195 -12.22 -10.74 -8.00
C GLN A 195 -13.40 -10.68 -7.00
N LYS A 196 -13.27 -11.32 -5.84
CA LYS A 196 -14.26 -11.23 -4.75
C LYS A 196 -14.41 -9.81 -4.23
N PHE A 197 -13.30 -9.08 -4.08
CA PHE A 197 -13.30 -7.67 -3.67
C PHE A 197 -14.06 -6.81 -4.70
N ARG A 198 -13.74 -6.97 -5.99
CA ARG A 198 -14.41 -6.29 -7.11
C ARG A 198 -15.91 -6.59 -7.13
N GLU A 199 -16.29 -7.86 -7.06
CA GLU A 199 -17.69 -8.27 -7.01
C GLU A 199 -18.44 -7.62 -5.84
N GLY A 200 -17.79 -7.55 -4.67
CA GLY A 200 -18.35 -6.86 -3.52
C GLY A 200 -18.61 -5.38 -3.76
N TYR A 201 -17.71 -4.68 -4.47
CA TYR A 201 -17.91 -3.28 -4.87
C TYR A 201 -19.03 -3.14 -5.90
N ASP A 202 -19.02 -3.94 -6.97
CA ASP A 202 -20.03 -3.91 -8.03
C ASP A 202 -21.45 -4.12 -7.47
N LEU A 203 -21.61 -5.08 -6.55
CA LEU A 203 -22.90 -5.36 -5.93
C LEU A 203 -23.37 -4.24 -4.99
N MET A 204 -22.44 -3.63 -4.24
CA MET A 204 -22.75 -2.48 -3.38
C MET A 204 -23.16 -1.26 -4.22
N ASP A 205 -22.51 -1.07 -5.36
CA ASP A 205 -22.81 0.01 -6.29
C ASP A 205 -24.15 -0.19 -6.99
N ALA A 206 -24.43 -1.42 -7.46
CA ALA A 206 -25.74 -1.77 -8.02
C ALA A 206 -26.87 -1.54 -7.01
N LEU A 207 -26.63 -1.86 -5.74
CA LEU A 207 -27.57 -1.66 -4.66
C LEU A 207 -27.79 -0.17 -4.35
N ALA A 208 -26.74 0.64 -4.37
CA ALA A 208 -26.83 2.08 -4.16
C ALA A 208 -27.54 2.82 -5.31
N MET A 209 -27.45 2.32 -6.54
CA MET A 209 -28.06 2.98 -7.71
C MET A 209 -29.54 2.63 -7.94
N GLY A 210 -30.07 1.57 -7.33
CA GLY A 210 -31.45 1.16 -7.56
C GLY A 210 -32.43 1.64 -6.48
N PRO A 211 -33.74 1.65 -6.79
CA PRO A 211 -34.80 2.03 -5.86
C PRO A 211 -35.10 0.89 -4.85
N PHE A 212 -34.06 0.34 -4.22
CA PHE A 212 -34.18 -0.88 -3.44
C PHE A 212 -34.40 -0.55 -1.96
N ALA A 213 -35.38 -1.22 -1.36
CA ALA A 213 -35.47 -1.31 0.09
C ALA A 213 -34.28 -2.15 0.60
N LEU A 214 -33.56 -1.63 1.60
CA LEU A 214 -32.40 -2.29 2.22
C LEU A 214 -32.78 -3.50 3.11
N ASP A 215 -34.06 -3.87 3.13
CA ASP A 215 -34.58 -5.01 3.88
C ASP A 215 -33.90 -6.30 3.42
N GLY A 216 -33.32 -7.04 4.37
CA GLY A 216 -32.64 -8.32 4.14
C GLY A 216 -31.10 -8.26 4.10
N LEU A 217 -30.51 -7.06 4.12
CA LEU A 217 -29.06 -6.90 4.35
C LEU A 217 -28.73 -7.01 5.83
N ASN A 218 -27.55 -7.53 6.14
CA ASN A 218 -27.03 -7.43 7.51
C ASN A 218 -26.75 -5.96 7.87
N SER A 219 -26.86 -5.64 9.16
CA SER A 219 -26.75 -4.27 9.68
C SER A 219 -25.46 -3.55 9.25
N LYS A 220 -24.32 -4.26 9.27
CA LYS A 220 -23.01 -3.72 8.86
C LYS A 220 -22.98 -3.28 7.39
N LYS A 221 -23.64 -4.02 6.50
CA LYS A 221 -23.73 -3.68 5.07
C LYS A 221 -24.77 -2.60 4.82
N THR A 222 -25.90 -2.61 5.53
CA THR A 222 -26.88 -1.50 5.47
C THR A 222 -26.20 -0.17 5.77
N GLU A 223 -25.39 -0.10 6.83
CA GLU A 223 -24.60 1.10 7.16
C GLU A 223 -23.61 1.47 6.05
N GLY A 224 -22.87 0.50 5.52
CA GLY A 224 -21.92 0.74 4.41
C GLY A 224 -22.58 1.21 3.11
N VAL A 225 -23.79 0.74 2.80
CA VAL A 225 -24.58 1.20 1.64
C VAL A 225 -25.06 2.62 1.84
N LEU A 226 -25.59 2.94 3.02
CA LEU A 226 -26.04 4.29 3.37
C LEU A 226 -24.90 5.31 3.28
N GLN A 227 -23.72 4.99 3.82
CA GLN A 227 -22.54 5.86 3.72
C GLN A 227 -22.10 6.12 2.26
N ARG A 228 -22.31 5.16 1.35
CA ARG A 228 -21.99 5.33 -0.08
C ARG A 228 -23.05 6.11 -0.83
N LEU A 229 -24.32 5.93 -0.49
CA LEU A 229 -25.43 6.70 -1.06
C LEU A 229 -25.24 8.20 -0.83
N ASP A 230 -24.88 8.60 0.38
CA ASP A 230 -24.61 10.00 0.74
C ASP A 230 -23.48 10.61 -0.11
N LYS A 231 -22.48 9.82 -0.50
CA LYS A 231 -21.35 10.26 -1.34
C LYS A 231 -21.69 10.30 -2.83
N LYS A 232 -22.43 9.32 -3.35
CA LYS A 232 -22.71 9.19 -4.80
C LYS A 232 -23.81 10.12 -5.32
N LEU A 233 -24.71 10.60 -4.47
CA LEU A 233 -25.72 11.61 -4.85
C LEU A 233 -25.09 12.90 -5.40
N ALA A 234 -23.80 13.14 -5.19
CA ALA A 234 -23.09 14.29 -5.74
C ALA A 234 -22.63 14.13 -7.20
N HIS A 235 -22.42 12.90 -7.73
CA HIS A 235 -21.61 12.68 -8.95
C HIS A 235 -22.16 11.55 -9.87
N SER A 236 -23.45 11.55 -10.20
CA SER A 236 -24.05 10.49 -11.04
C SER A 236 -24.25 10.91 -12.49
N ASP A 237 -23.28 10.61 -13.35
CA ASP A 237 -23.50 10.39 -14.78
C ASP A 237 -22.84 9.06 -15.20
N HIS A 238 -23.66 8.15 -15.74
CA HIS A 238 -23.28 6.98 -16.54
C HIS A 238 -22.56 5.82 -15.83
N PHE A 239 -23.32 4.80 -15.41
CA PHE A 239 -22.80 3.43 -15.30
C PHE A 239 -23.72 2.40 -15.95
N GLY A 240 -23.15 1.56 -16.82
CA GLY A 240 -23.81 0.41 -17.46
C GLY A 240 -24.03 -0.71 -16.46
N CYS A 241 -25.05 -0.57 -15.62
CA CYS A 241 -25.36 -1.57 -14.59
C CYS A 241 -25.90 -2.85 -15.25
N LYS A 242 -25.22 -3.99 -15.02
CA LYS A 242 -25.77 -5.31 -15.36
C LYS A 242 -27.10 -5.50 -14.62
N LYS A 243 -28.14 -5.98 -15.32
CA LYS A 243 -29.44 -6.31 -14.69
C LYS A 243 -29.28 -7.52 -13.79
N PHE A 244 -29.08 -7.30 -12.49
CA PHE A 244 -29.20 -8.34 -11.46
C PHE A 244 -30.59 -8.27 -10.83
N SER A 245 -31.15 -9.42 -10.42
CA SER A 245 -32.32 -9.41 -9.57
C SER A 245 -31.94 -9.02 -8.14
N ARG A 246 -32.84 -8.35 -7.40
CA ARG A 246 -32.59 -7.91 -6.02
C ARG A 246 -32.15 -9.07 -5.12
N THR A 247 -32.84 -10.20 -5.21
CA THR A 247 -32.56 -11.39 -4.39
C THR A 247 -31.15 -11.92 -4.67
N ASP A 248 -30.73 -11.93 -5.94
CA ASP A 248 -29.39 -12.38 -6.33
C ASP A 248 -28.30 -11.44 -5.77
N ILE A 249 -28.51 -10.13 -5.79
CA ILE A 249 -27.54 -9.16 -5.23
C ILE A 249 -27.37 -9.39 -3.73
N ILE A 250 -28.48 -9.46 -2.98
CA ILE A 250 -28.46 -9.63 -1.53
C ILE A 250 -27.83 -10.98 -1.16
N GLU A 251 -28.22 -12.05 -1.85
CA GLU A 251 -27.66 -13.38 -1.61
C GLU A 251 -26.15 -13.41 -1.86
N ARG A 252 -25.68 -12.88 -2.99
CA ARG A 252 -24.25 -12.81 -3.30
C ARG A 252 -23.48 -11.92 -2.32
N LEU A 253 -24.02 -10.77 -1.94
CA LEU A 253 -23.41 -9.91 -0.91
C LEU A 253 -23.30 -10.63 0.43
N ASN A 254 -24.33 -11.38 0.84
CA ASN A 254 -24.30 -12.17 2.06
C ASN A 254 -23.26 -13.30 1.98
N ARG A 255 -23.14 -13.98 0.82
CA ARG A 255 -22.08 -14.97 0.58
C ARG A 255 -20.68 -14.37 0.67
N LEU A 256 -20.45 -13.20 0.06
CA LEU A 256 -19.18 -12.47 0.14
C LEU A 256 -18.90 -11.96 1.57
N SER A 257 -19.94 -11.66 2.34
CA SER A 257 -19.83 -11.22 3.74
C SER A 257 -19.37 -12.31 4.70
N ASN A 258 -19.39 -13.58 4.28
CA ASN A 258 -18.80 -14.67 5.05
C ASN A 258 -17.27 -14.67 4.99
N SER A 259 -16.66 -13.89 4.10
CA SER A 259 -15.21 -13.66 4.14
C SER A 259 -14.85 -12.94 5.44
N LYS A 260 -13.96 -13.56 6.22
CA LYS A 260 -13.43 -12.97 7.44
C LYS A 260 -12.08 -12.33 7.11
N PRO A 261 -11.66 -11.30 7.87
CA PRO A 261 -10.27 -10.87 7.80
C PRO A 261 -9.38 -12.05 8.21
N VAL A 262 -8.65 -12.60 7.24
CA VAL A 262 -7.66 -13.65 7.46
C VAL A 262 -6.31 -12.99 7.69
N ARG A 263 -5.65 -13.37 8.77
CA ARG A 263 -4.28 -12.96 9.07
C ARG A 263 -3.31 -13.74 8.22
N LEU A 264 -2.24 -13.09 7.74
CA LEU A 264 -1.16 -13.76 7.02
C LEU A 264 -0.23 -14.59 7.93
N SER A 265 -0.53 -14.70 9.22
CA SER A 265 0.17 -15.58 10.14
C SER A 265 -0.80 -16.13 11.18
N GLN A 266 -0.62 -17.39 11.56
CA GLN A 266 -1.42 -18.04 12.61
C GLN A 266 -0.88 -17.78 14.03
N ARG A 267 0.27 -17.11 14.15
CA ARG A 267 0.90 -16.81 15.44
C ARG A 267 0.26 -15.61 16.13
N ASP A 268 0.32 -15.60 17.46
CA ASP A 268 -0.18 -14.51 18.29
C ASP A 268 0.57 -13.19 17.99
N GLU A 269 -0.17 -12.08 18.01
CA GLU A 269 0.31 -10.71 17.81
C GLU A 269 0.76 -10.05 19.11
N ALA A 270 0.30 -10.55 20.27
CA ALA A 270 0.41 -9.84 21.54
C ALA A 270 1.84 -9.39 21.90
N LEU A 271 2.86 -10.08 21.38
CA LEU A 271 4.28 -9.77 21.59
C LEU A 271 5.07 -9.63 20.28
N SER A 272 4.39 -9.48 19.14
CA SER A 272 5.05 -9.37 17.85
C SER A 272 5.57 -7.94 17.61
N PRO A 273 6.87 -7.76 17.32
CA PRO A 273 7.40 -6.44 16.95
C PRO A 273 7.02 -6.05 15.51
N ILE A 274 6.43 -6.97 14.74
CA ILE A 274 6.02 -6.79 13.34
C ILE A 274 4.51 -6.96 13.28
N ARG A 275 3.82 -5.99 12.66
CA ARG A 275 2.39 -6.07 12.39
C ARG A 275 2.10 -7.25 11.46
N ILE A 276 1.04 -8.01 11.74
CA ILE A 276 0.61 -9.09 10.84
C ILE A 276 -0.41 -8.49 9.86
N PRO A 277 -0.11 -8.45 8.55
CA PRO A 277 -1.07 -8.00 7.57
C PRO A 277 -2.24 -8.98 7.49
N GLY A 278 -3.42 -8.44 7.22
CA GLY A 278 -4.65 -9.21 7.08
C GLY A 278 -5.49 -8.72 5.92
N TYR A 279 -6.28 -9.61 5.34
CA TYR A 279 -7.13 -9.31 4.19
C TYR A 279 -8.38 -10.16 4.16
N GLY A 280 -9.38 -9.72 3.39
CA GLY A 280 -10.63 -10.45 3.24
C GLY A 280 -10.42 -11.72 2.40
N ALA A 281 -10.51 -12.88 3.03
CA ALA A 281 -10.46 -14.17 2.35
C ALA A 281 -11.29 -15.22 3.11
N ASN A 282 -11.35 -16.44 2.59
CA ASN A 282 -11.92 -17.56 3.34
C ASN A 282 -10.78 -18.38 3.94
N GLU A 283 -10.84 -18.60 5.26
CA GLU A 283 -9.90 -19.49 5.94
C GLU A 283 -9.95 -20.89 5.32
N GLY A 284 -8.78 -21.50 5.13
CA GLY A 284 -8.67 -22.86 4.58
C GLY A 284 -8.61 -22.94 3.04
N GLU A 285 -8.80 -21.84 2.31
CA GLU A 285 -8.51 -21.84 0.86
C GLU A 285 -7.03 -22.14 0.61
N PRO A 286 -6.66 -23.04 -0.33
CA PRO A 286 -5.27 -23.45 -0.54
C PRO A 286 -4.31 -22.28 -0.79
N GLU A 287 -4.75 -21.27 -1.53
CA GLU A 287 -3.95 -20.08 -1.82
C GLU A 287 -3.68 -19.24 -0.56
N VAL A 288 -4.67 -19.14 0.33
CA VAL A 288 -4.54 -18.44 1.62
C VAL A 288 -3.55 -19.16 2.52
N ILE A 289 -3.60 -20.50 2.58
CA ILE A 289 -2.67 -21.33 3.35
C ILE A 289 -1.24 -21.13 2.82
N LEU A 290 -1.03 -21.24 1.51
CA LEU A 290 0.29 -21.06 0.89
C LEU A 290 0.87 -19.67 1.18
N ARG A 291 0.04 -18.64 1.19
CA ARG A 291 0.44 -17.27 1.55
C ARG A 291 0.82 -17.14 3.02
N GLN A 292 0.04 -17.75 3.92
CA GLN A 292 0.35 -17.77 5.34
C GLN A 292 1.71 -18.45 5.60
N GLU A 293 1.96 -19.59 4.96
CA GLU A 293 3.23 -20.31 5.05
C GLU A 293 4.40 -19.47 4.51
N GLY A 294 4.20 -18.83 3.35
CA GLY A 294 5.19 -17.93 2.77
C GLY A 294 5.51 -16.73 3.67
N TYR A 295 4.49 -16.13 4.28
CA TYR A 295 4.66 -15.02 5.21
C TYR A 295 5.34 -15.46 6.51
N ASP A 296 4.93 -16.57 7.11
CA ASP A 296 5.53 -17.10 8.35
C ASP A 296 7.01 -17.44 8.17
N LYS A 297 7.39 -17.98 7.01
CA LYS A 297 8.79 -18.24 6.66
C LYS A 297 9.62 -16.96 6.65
N VAL A 298 9.10 -15.89 6.05
CA VAL A 298 9.81 -14.61 5.95
C VAL A 298 9.82 -13.87 7.29
N ARG A 299 8.72 -13.93 8.05
CA ARG A 299 8.57 -13.27 9.36
C ARG A 299 9.62 -13.70 10.38
N GLY A 300 9.93 -14.99 10.46
CA GLY A 300 11.00 -15.48 11.35
C GLY A 300 12.32 -14.77 11.09
N ARG A 301 12.72 -14.73 9.82
CA ARG A 301 13.92 -14.00 9.37
C ARG A 301 13.83 -12.49 9.62
N ILE A 302 12.68 -11.85 9.36
CA ILE A 302 12.52 -10.40 9.63
C ILE A 302 12.73 -10.11 11.12
N THR A 303 12.24 -10.98 12.01
CA THR A 303 12.39 -10.80 13.46
C THR A 303 13.87 -10.86 13.86
N GLU A 304 14.62 -11.83 13.33
CA GLU A 304 16.08 -11.92 13.54
C GLU A 304 16.81 -10.68 13.01
N ILE A 305 16.45 -10.21 11.82
CA ILE A 305 17.02 -8.99 11.22
C ILE A 305 16.73 -7.77 12.11
N LEU A 306 15.47 -7.60 12.55
CA LEU A 306 15.05 -6.46 13.35
C LEU A 306 15.84 -6.35 14.66
N PHE A 307 16.29 -7.46 15.27
CA PHE A 307 17.11 -7.41 16.48
C PHE A 307 18.61 -7.55 16.22
N SER A 308 19.04 -7.52 14.95
CA SER A 308 20.46 -7.61 14.59
C SER A 308 21.19 -6.28 14.85
N GLU A 309 22.43 -6.38 15.33
CA GLU A 309 23.37 -5.24 15.40
C GLU A 309 23.73 -4.71 14.00
N ASN A 310 23.63 -5.55 12.97
CA ASN A 310 23.91 -5.20 11.57
C ASN A 310 22.63 -4.89 10.80
N PHE A 311 21.55 -4.50 11.48
CA PHE A 311 20.24 -4.26 10.87
C PHE A 311 20.33 -3.38 9.62
N LEU A 312 20.92 -2.18 9.75
CA LEU A 312 20.99 -1.22 8.65
C LEU A 312 21.77 -1.77 7.46
N GLU A 313 22.90 -2.44 7.72
CA GLU A 313 23.72 -3.08 6.68
C GLU A 313 22.92 -4.14 5.92
N ILE A 314 22.16 -4.98 6.62
CA ILE A 314 21.33 -6.02 6.01
C ILE A 314 20.27 -5.39 5.10
N ILE A 315 19.58 -4.33 5.56
CA ILE A 315 18.56 -3.64 4.77
C ILE A 315 19.17 -3.01 3.52
N LEU A 316 20.25 -2.24 3.65
CA LEU A 316 20.88 -1.58 2.52
C LEU A 316 21.50 -2.58 1.53
N THR A 317 22.11 -3.66 2.02
CA THR A 317 22.60 -4.77 1.17
C THR A 317 21.44 -5.36 0.38
N ARG A 318 20.29 -5.56 1.05
CA ARG A 318 19.13 -6.14 0.38
C ARG A 318 18.53 -5.19 -0.65
N LEU A 319 18.50 -3.89 -0.37
CA LEU A 319 18.11 -2.91 -1.37
C LEU A 319 19.10 -2.93 -2.54
N GLN A 320 20.40 -3.12 -2.33
CA GLN A 320 21.36 -3.12 -3.44
C GLN A 320 21.34 -4.39 -4.32
N SER A 321 20.81 -5.52 -3.81
CA SER A 321 20.92 -6.88 -4.41
C SER A 321 19.64 -7.48 -4.94
#